data_AF-A0A9N9DEL8-F1
#
_entry.id   AF-A0A9N9DEL8-F1
#
_cell.length_a   1.000
_cell.length_b   1.000
_cell.length_c   1.000
_cell.angle_alpha   90.00
_cell.angle_beta   90.00
_cell.angle_gamma   90.00
#
_symmetry.space_group_name_H-M   'P 1'
#
loop_
_entity.id
_entity.type
_entity.pdbx_description
1 polymer ?
#
loop_
_entity_poly.entity_id
_entity_poly.type
_entity_poly.pdbx_seq_one_letter_code
_entity_poly.pdbx_strand_id
1 'polypeptide(L)'
;MARRYDARTTIFSPEGRLYQVEYAMEAISHAGTALGILATDGIVIAAEKKVTSKLLEQSVTSEKIYLLNSNVICGVAGITSDANILINVARRYAQQYLFSFDDDIPVEQLVQRLCDLKQGYTQYGGLRPFGVSFIYAGYDNYFGFQLYRSDPSGNYGGWKAACIGANNAGAQSLLKQDYKDDITLKEAKELAAKVLSKTMDSTTLNSEKRMYCLSGGRETVIASVIHRKIHFERFSTMWKCVVANPSLLFSYLVEFATIQLNAEGKVVYNLYKPDEIDALLKELNLGGNSTEEEAS
;
A
#
# COMPACT_ATOMS: atom_id res chain seq x y z
N MET A 1 -29.75 33.36 0.57
CA MET A 1 -29.54 32.97 1.99
C MET A 1 -28.41 31.95 2.16
N ALA A 2 -28.16 31.04 1.21
CA ALA A 2 -27.12 29.99 1.31
C ALA A 2 -25.64 30.46 1.25
N ARG A 3 -25.33 31.64 0.69
CA ARG A 3 -23.95 32.16 0.54
C ARG A 3 -23.18 32.31 1.86
N ARG A 4 -23.86 32.44 3.00
CA ARG A 4 -23.21 32.54 4.33
C ARG A 4 -22.56 31.22 4.79
N TYR A 5 -22.99 30.09 4.23
CA TYR A 5 -22.49 28.75 4.58
C TYR A 5 -21.56 28.16 3.51
N ASP A 6 -21.24 28.93 2.47
CA ASP A 6 -20.30 28.52 1.43
C ASP A 6 -18.88 28.53 2.01
N ALA A 7 -18.28 27.35 2.12
CA ALA A 7 -16.95 27.13 2.67
C ALA A 7 -15.83 27.68 1.78
N ARG A 8 -16.14 28.10 0.53
CA ARG A 8 -15.17 28.62 -0.46
C ARG A 8 -13.94 27.73 -0.57
N THR A 9 -14.12 26.49 -1.02
CA THR A 9 -13.05 25.50 -1.08
C THR A 9 -12.00 25.78 -2.16
N THR A 10 -12.38 26.45 -3.25
CA THR A 10 -11.58 26.69 -4.46
C THR A 10 -11.06 28.13 -4.54
N ILE A 11 -10.60 28.70 -3.42
CA ILE A 11 -10.00 30.04 -3.37
C ILE A 11 -8.56 29.98 -2.90
N PHE A 12 -7.75 30.91 -3.40
CA PHE A 12 -6.40 31.12 -2.92
C PHE A 12 -6.38 31.82 -1.56
N SER A 13 -5.42 31.43 -0.74
CA SER A 13 -5.01 32.18 0.44
C SER A 13 -4.27 33.47 0.06
N PRO A 14 -4.06 34.41 0.99
CA PRO A 14 -3.22 35.58 0.76
C PRO A 14 -1.79 35.23 0.29
N GLU A 15 -1.29 34.06 0.66
CA GLU A 15 0.02 33.53 0.24
C GLU A 15 -0.01 32.79 -1.10
N GLY A 16 -1.16 32.72 -1.78
CA GLY A 16 -1.31 32.01 -3.05
C GLY A 16 -1.45 30.49 -2.93
N ARG A 17 -1.88 29.98 -1.77
CA ARG A 17 -2.01 28.53 -1.49
C ARG A 17 -3.47 28.09 -1.48
N LEU A 18 -3.73 26.82 -1.77
CA LEU A 18 -5.06 26.21 -1.69
C LEU A 18 -5.20 25.41 -0.39
N TYR A 19 -5.80 26.00 0.65
CA TYR A 19 -5.86 25.37 1.98
C TYR A 19 -6.55 24.00 1.98
N GLN A 20 -7.61 23.81 1.20
CA GLN A 20 -8.30 22.51 1.14
C GLN A 20 -7.43 21.40 0.55
N VAL A 21 -6.54 21.73 -0.38
CA VAL A 21 -5.57 20.77 -0.93
C VAL A 21 -4.54 20.40 0.13
N GLU A 22 -4.09 21.37 0.92
CA GLU A 22 -3.10 21.14 1.98
C GLU A 22 -3.66 20.31 3.13
N TYR A 23 -4.90 20.58 3.53
CA TYR A 23 -5.58 19.76 4.52
C TYR A 23 -5.83 18.34 3.99
N ALA A 24 -6.10 18.18 2.70
CA ALA A 24 -6.21 16.87 2.08
C ALA A 24 -4.85 16.14 2.06
N MET A 25 -3.75 16.83 1.76
CA MET A 25 -2.40 16.26 1.84
C MET A 25 -2.04 15.83 3.27
N GLU A 26 -2.41 16.63 4.27
CA GLU A 26 -2.22 16.28 5.67
C GLU A 26 -3.08 15.08 6.08
N ALA A 27 -4.33 15.00 5.63
CA ALA A 27 -5.17 13.83 5.87
C ALA A 27 -4.57 12.54 5.28
N ILE A 28 -3.87 12.64 4.15
CA ILE A 28 -3.17 11.52 3.52
C ILE A 28 -1.91 11.14 4.31
N SER A 29 -1.24 12.10 4.98
CA SER A 29 -0.08 11.81 5.85
C SER A 29 -0.44 10.83 6.98
N HIS A 30 -1.71 10.78 7.39
CA HIS A 30 -2.20 9.85 8.40
C HIS A 30 -2.72 8.52 7.84
N ALA A 31 -2.82 8.35 6.52
CA ALA A 31 -3.20 7.07 5.92
C ALA A 31 -2.05 6.05 6.02
N GLY A 32 -2.34 4.75 6.05
CA GLY A 32 -1.26 3.76 6.10
C GLY A 32 -0.32 3.89 4.88
N THR A 33 0.93 3.51 5.07
CA THR A 33 1.99 3.70 4.08
C THR A 33 1.72 2.89 2.81
N ALA A 34 2.02 3.45 1.64
CA ALA A 34 2.07 2.70 0.38
C ALA A 34 3.28 3.17 -0.43
N LEU A 35 4.02 2.22 -1.00
CA LEU A 35 5.23 2.47 -1.76
C LEU A 35 5.22 1.74 -3.10
N GLY A 36 5.97 2.29 -4.04
CA GLY A 36 6.21 1.69 -5.35
C GLY A 36 7.68 1.79 -5.72
N ILE A 37 8.24 0.75 -6.32
CA ILE A 37 9.64 0.66 -6.75
C ILE A 37 9.66 0.11 -8.17
N LEU A 38 10.25 0.88 -9.08
CA LEU A 38 10.48 0.49 -10.47
C LEU A 38 11.81 -0.26 -10.57
N ALA A 39 11.73 -1.49 -11.07
CA ALA A 39 12.86 -2.35 -11.38
C ALA A 39 13.01 -2.49 -12.90
N THR A 40 14.10 -3.10 -13.33
CA THR A 40 14.40 -3.34 -14.75
C THR A 40 13.45 -4.36 -15.39
N ASP A 41 13.04 -5.37 -14.62
CA ASP A 41 12.21 -6.51 -15.02
C ASP A 41 10.76 -6.44 -14.50
N GLY A 42 10.39 -5.35 -13.81
CA GLY A 42 9.02 -5.15 -13.35
C GLY A 42 8.85 -4.00 -12.37
N ILE A 43 7.69 -3.95 -11.72
CA ILE A 43 7.37 -2.94 -10.71
C ILE A 43 6.79 -3.62 -9.48
N VAL A 44 7.22 -3.18 -8.30
CA VAL A 44 6.70 -3.61 -7.01
C VAL A 44 5.82 -2.52 -6.43
N ILE A 45 4.63 -2.88 -5.93
CA ILE A 45 3.83 -2.06 -5.02
C ILE A 45 3.66 -2.80 -3.70
N ALA A 46 3.93 -2.12 -2.60
CA ALA A 46 3.70 -2.64 -1.27
C ALA A 46 2.93 -1.62 -0.42
N ALA A 47 1.91 -2.05 0.31
CA ALA A 47 1.05 -1.17 1.08
C ALA A 47 0.71 -1.77 2.45
N GLU A 48 0.73 -0.93 3.48
CA GLU A 48 0.39 -1.28 4.85
C GLU A 48 -1.14 -1.25 5.05
N LYS A 49 -1.73 -2.35 5.51
CA LYS A 49 -3.12 -2.41 5.98
C LYS A 49 -3.23 -1.90 7.42
N LYS A 50 -4.24 -1.09 7.68
CA LYS A 50 -4.61 -0.72 9.05
C LYS A 50 -5.63 -1.73 9.58
N VAL A 51 -5.19 -2.71 10.35
CA VAL A 51 -6.11 -3.64 11.02
C VAL A 51 -6.79 -2.92 12.18
N THR A 52 -8.10 -2.71 12.04
CA THR A 52 -8.92 -1.97 13.01
C THR A 52 -9.51 -2.87 14.10
N SER A 53 -9.76 -4.15 13.81
CA SER A 53 -10.40 -5.07 14.76
C SER A 53 -10.02 -6.53 14.53
N LYS A 54 -9.99 -7.30 15.61
CA LYS A 54 -9.79 -8.77 15.61
C LYS A 54 -10.92 -9.53 14.93
N LEU A 55 -12.09 -8.91 14.84
CA LEU A 55 -13.29 -9.50 14.25
C LEU A 55 -13.39 -9.23 12.74
N LEU A 56 -12.52 -8.37 12.21
CA LEU A 56 -12.49 -8.11 10.78
C LEU A 56 -11.88 -9.34 10.11
N GLU A 57 -12.71 -10.10 9.41
CA GLU A 57 -12.22 -11.16 8.55
C GLU A 57 -11.34 -10.52 7.48
N GLN A 58 -10.07 -10.90 7.48
CA GLN A 58 -9.14 -10.46 6.48
C GLN A 58 -9.49 -11.18 5.19
N SER A 59 -10.45 -10.61 4.47
CA SER A 59 -10.93 -11.20 3.23
C SER A 59 -9.84 -11.20 2.17
N VAL A 60 -10.00 -12.08 1.17
CA VAL A 60 -9.15 -12.19 -0.03
C VAL A 60 -9.08 -10.87 -0.83
N THR A 61 -10.02 -9.94 -0.58
CA THR A 61 -10.14 -8.70 -1.33
C THR A 61 -9.07 -7.69 -0.92
N SER A 62 -8.41 -7.08 -1.90
CA SER A 62 -7.44 -6.03 -1.65
C SER A 62 -8.11 -4.74 -1.17
N GLU A 63 -7.54 -4.15 -0.11
CA GLU A 63 -8.02 -2.93 0.55
C GLU A 63 -7.27 -1.68 0.07
N LYS A 64 -6.10 -1.84 -0.54
CA LYS A 64 -5.25 -0.71 -0.95
C LYS A 64 -4.70 -0.80 -2.36
N ILE A 65 -4.46 -1.99 -2.87
CA ILE A 65 -3.95 -2.19 -4.23
C ILE A 65 -5.09 -2.59 -5.15
N TYR A 66 -5.31 -1.84 -6.23
CA TYR A 66 -6.42 -2.06 -7.15
C TYR A 66 -5.93 -2.19 -8.58
N LEU A 67 -6.50 -3.15 -9.31
CA LEU A 67 -6.34 -3.27 -10.75
C LEU A 67 -7.20 -2.20 -11.45
N LEU A 68 -6.58 -1.37 -12.30
CA LEU A 68 -7.26 -0.34 -13.10
C LEU A 68 -7.56 -0.84 -14.52
N ASN A 69 -6.58 -1.50 -15.14
CA ASN A 69 -6.70 -2.16 -16.44
C ASN A 69 -5.76 -3.37 -16.48
N SER A 70 -5.79 -4.18 -17.54
CA SER A 70 -4.82 -5.25 -17.83
C SER A 70 -3.36 -4.82 -17.60
N ASN A 71 -3.03 -3.58 -17.96
CA ASN A 71 -1.67 -3.06 -17.98
C ASN A 71 -1.32 -2.08 -16.82
N VAL A 72 -2.29 -1.72 -15.96
CA VAL A 72 -2.10 -0.71 -14.90
C VAL A 72 -2.75 -1.12 -13.58
N ILE A 73 -2.00 -0.97 -12.49
CA ILE A 73 -2.48 -1.06 -11.11
C ILE A 73 -2.23 0.24 -10.36
N CYS A 74 -2.93 0.42 -9.25
CA CYS A 74 -2.66 1.53 -8.34
C CYS A 74 -2.65 1.10 -6.86
N GLY A 75 -1.73 1.69 -6.10
CA GLY A 75 -1.75 1.74 -4.64
C GLY A 75 -2.39 3.04 -4.15
N VAL A 76 -3.17 2.95 -3.06
CA VAL A 76 -3.97 4.06 -2.53
C VAL A 76 -3.51 4.48 -1.14
N ALA A 77 -3.42 5.78 -0.90
CA ALA A 77 -3.39 6.35 0.45
C ALA A 77 -4.33 7.56 0.56
N GLY A 78 -5.15 7.57 1.61
CA GLY A 78 -6.12 8.63 1.89
C GLY A 78 -7.51 8.08 2.21
N ILE A 79 -8.55 8.82 1.82
CA ILE A 79 -9.96 8.46 2.05
C ILE A 79 -10.36 7.35 1.06
N THR A 80 -10.59 6.13 1.55
CA THR A 80 -10.94 4.97 0.71
C THR A 80 -12.20 5.17 -0.13
N SER A 81 -13.21 5.87 0.40
CA SER A 81 -14.45 6.17 -0.32
C SER A 81 -14.22 7.04 -1.57
N ASP A 82 -13.38 8.08 -1.43
CA ASP A 82 -12.98 8.93 -2.56
C ASP A 82 -12.16 8.12 -3.57
N ALA A 83 -11.29 7.23 -3.08
CA ALA A 83 -10.45 6.39 -3.93
C ALA A 83 -11.31 5.46 -4.80
N ASN A 84 -12.33 4.83 -4.23
CA ASN A 84 -13.23 3.93 -4.97
C ASN A 84 -13.96 4.64 -6.12
N ILE A 85 -14.34 5.91 -5.92
CA ILE A 85 -14.96 6.71 -6.99
C ILE A 85 -13.93 6.93 -8.12
N LEU A 86 -12.72 7.37 -7.77
CA LEU A 86 -11.66 7.64 -8.74
C LEU A 86 -11.18 6.36 -9.47
N ILE A 87 -11.10 5.22 -8.78
CA ILE A 87 -10.77 3.92 -9.37
C ILE A 87 -11.82 3.51 -10.41
N ASN A 88 -13.10 3.65 -10.08
CA ASN A 88 -14.17 3.32 -11.03
C ASN A 88 -14.17 4.24 -12.25
N VAL A 89 -13.83 5.52 -12.06
CA VAL A 89 -13.66 6.46 -13.18
C VAL A 89 -12.44 6.10 -14.02
N ALA A 90 -11.30 5.78 -13.42
CA ALA A 90 -10.10 5.36 -14.13
C ALA A 90 -10.34 4.07 -14.96
N ARG A 91 -11.00 3.07 -14.38
CA ARG A 91 -11.44 1.86 -15.10
C ARG A 91 -12.29 2.20 -16.31
N ARG A 92 -13.24 3.13 -16.16
CA ARG A 92 -14.08 3.60 -17.27
C ARG A 92 -13.25 4.28 -18.36
N TYR A 93 -12.31 5.15 -18.00
CA TYR A 93 -11.43 5.80 -18.97
C TYR A 93 -10.55 4.81 -19.74
N ALA A 94 -10.01 3.80 -19.07
CA ALA A 94 -9.24 2.74 -19.72
C ALA A 94 -10.10 1.96 -20.74
N GLN A 95 -11.30 1.53 -20.34
CA GLN A 95 -12.19 0.77 -21.22
C GLN A 95 -12.76 1.63 -22.37
N GLN A 96 -13.00 2.92 -22.15
CA GLN A 96 -13.37 3.83 -23.23
C GLN A 96 -12.27 4.02 -24.26
N TYR A 97 -11.01 4.07 -23.81
CA TYR A 97 -9.86 4.13 -24.70
C TYR A 97 -9.75 2.84 -25.52
N LEU A 98 -9.79 1.69 -24.86
CA LEU A 98 -9.79 0.37 -25.51
C LEU A 98 -10.92 0.25 -26.54
N PHE A 99 -12.14 0.68 -26.20
CA PHE A 99 -13.27 0.67 -27.14
C PHE A 99 -13.04 1.59 -28.36
N SER A 100 -12.35 2.71 -28.19
CA SER A 100 -12.17 3.71 -29.25
C SER A 100 -10.99 3.39 -30.17
N PHE A 101 -9.93 2.79 -29.62
CA PHE A 101 -8.65 2.60 -30.31
C PHE A 101 -8.24 1.13 -30.48
N ASP A 102 -8.98 0.20 -29.88
CA ASP A 102 -8.68 -1.24 -29.86
C ASP A 102 -7.26 -1.56 -29.35
N ASP A 103 -6.76 -0.72 -28.45
CA ASP A 103 -5.45 -0.85 -27.81
C ASP A 103 -5.53 -0.45 -26.32
N ASP A 104 -4.61 -0.97 -25.51
CA ASP A 104 -4.55 -0.64 -24.09
C ASP A 104 -4.13 0.81 -23.88
N ILE A 105 -4.74 1.49 -22.91
CA ILE A 105 -4.44 2.89 -22.63
C ILE A 105 -2.99 3.06 -22.16
N PRO A 106 -2.22 4.02 -22.73
CA PRO A 106 -0.89 4.37 -22.21
C PRO A 106 -0.97 4.81 -20.75
N VAL A 107 0.03 4.43 -19.95
CA VAL A 107 -0.01 4.61 -18.49
C VAL A 107 -0.13 6.09 -18.13
N GLU A 108 0.70 6.93 -18.74
CA GLU A 108 0.68 8.38 -18.52
C GLU A 108 -0.66 9.00 -18.88
N GLN A 109 -1.29 8.58 -19.98
CA GLN A 109 -2.56 9.15 -20.43
C GLN A 109 -3.70 8.83 -19.46
N LEU A 110 -3.72 7.63 -18.88
CA LEU A 110 -4.68 7.27 -17.83
C LEU A 110 -4.47 8.13 -16.57
N VAL A 111 -3.21 8.31 -16.16
CA VAL A 111 -2.84 9.13 -15.00
C VAL A 111 -3.26 10.59 -15.21
N GLN A 112 -2.94 11.17 -16.37
CA GLN A 112 -3.28 12.54 -16.73
C GLN A 112 -4.79 12.78 -16.66
N ARG A 113 -5.61 11.93 -17.30
CA ARG A 113 -7.09 12.07 -17.28
C ARG A 113 -7.67 12.03 -15.87
N LEU A 114 -7.10 11.19 -15.00
CA LEU A 114 -7.55 11.11 -13.61
C LEU A 114 -7.11 12.33 -12.80
N CYS A 115 -5.93 12.88 -13.11
CA CYS A 115 -5.39 14.07 -12.48
C CYS A 115 -6.12 15.35 -12.89
N ASP A 116 -6.53 15.45 -14.16
CA ASP A 116 -7.40 16.54 -14.65
C ASP A 116 -8.75 16.55 -13.89
N LEU A 117 -9.31 15.36 -13.63
CA LEU A 117 -10.51 15.25 -12.82
C LEU A 117 -10.28 15.75 -11.38
N LYS A 118 -9.17 15.37 -10.75
CA LYS A 118 -8.81 15.88 -9.41
C LYS A 118 -8.65 17.39 -9.41
N GLN A 119 -7.95 17.93 -10.40
CA GLN A 119 -7.70 19.35 -10.56
C GLN A 119 -9.01 20.13 -10.73
N GLY A 120 -9.99 19.58 -11.47
CA GLY A 120 -11.31 20.21 -11.62
C GLY A 120 -11.99 20.52 -10.29
N TYR A 121 -11.80 19.68 -9.26
CA TYR A 121 -12.35 19.88 -7.91
C TYR A 121 -11.58 20.89 -7.06
N THR A 122 -10.38 21.31 -7.49
CA THR A 122 -9.60 22.36 -6.81
C THR A 122 -9.87 23.75 -7.39
N GLN A 123 -10.40 23.81 -8.61
CA GLN A 123 -10.65 25.05 -9.33
C GLN A 123 -12.14 25.41 -9.46
N TYR A 124 -13.03 24.43 -9.62
CA TYR A 124 -14.45 24.65 -9.92
C TYR A 124 -15.39 23.91 -8.95
N GLY A 125 -16.64 24.36 -8.89
CA GLY A 125 -17.75 23.63 -8.24
C GLY A 125 -17.92 23.83 -6.73
N GLY A 126 -16.97 24.45 -6.03
CA GLY A 126 -17.08 24.72 -4.58
C GLY A 126 -17.17 23.45 -3.72
N LEU A 127 -16.73 22.31 -4.26
CA LEU A 127 -16.66 21.04 -3.56
C LEU A 127 -15.29 20.88 -2.90
N ARG A 128 -15.18 19.98 -1.92
CA ARG A 128 -13.86 19.62 -1.37
C ARG A 128 -13.07 18.80 -2.39
N PRO A 129 -11.73 18.89 -2.42
CA PRO A 129 -10.90 18.03 -3.24
C PRO A 129 -10.98 16.57 -2.77
N PHE A 130 -10.53 15.66 -3.64
CA PHE A 130 -10.38 14.25 -3.29
C PHE A 130 -9.22 14.07 -2.32
N GLY A 131 -9.49 13.50 -1.15
CA GLY A 131 -8.50 13.26 -0.11
C GLY A 131 -7.64 12.04 -0.37
N VAL A 132 -7.12 11.86 -1.59
CA VAL A 132 -6.44 10.63 -2.03
C VAL A 132 -5.21 10.92 -2.87
N SER A 133 -4.11 10.27 -2.51
CA SER A 133 -2.94 10.11 -3.37
C SER A 133 -2.90 8.70 -3.94
N PHE A 134 -2.43 8.59 -5.18
CA PHE A 134 -2.23 7.31 -5.85
C PHE A 134 -0.76 7.13 -6.17
N ILE A 135 -0.31 5.86 -6.10
CA ILE A 135 0.87 5.38 -6.81
C ILE A 135 0.34 4.51 -7.95
N TYR A 136 0.65 4.84 -9.19
CA TYR A 136 0.30 4.05 -10.36
C TYR A 136 1.54 3.26 -10.79
N ALA A 137 1.36 1.97 -11.01
CA ALA A 137 2.37 1.14 -11.66
C ALA A 137 1.74 0.55 -12.91
N GLY A 138 2.43 0.64 -14.04
CA GLY A 138 1.94 0.07 -15.28
C GLY A 138 3.06 -0.22 -16.25
N TYR A 139 2.68 -0.89 -17.34
CA TYR A 139 3.54 -1.12 -18.48
C TYR A 139 2.80 -0.71 -19.75
N ASP A 140 3.51 -0.04 -20.65
CA ASP A 140 3.07 0.12 -22.04
C ASP A 140 4.25 -0.11 -23.00
N ASN A 141 3.92 -0.26 -24.28
CA ASN A 141 4.91 -0.53 -25.32
C ASN A 141 5.77 0.69 -25.68
N TYR A 142 5.42 1.89 -25.19
CA TYR A 142 6.07 3.14 -25.56
C TYR A 142 7.24 3.48 -24.61
N PHE A 143 6.99 3.42 -23.31
CA PHE A 143 7.96 3.77 -22.27
C PHE A 143 8.29 2.60 -21.33
N GLY A 144 7.69 1.43 -21.55
CA GLY A 144 7.94 0.23 -20.75
C GLY A 144 7.32 0.36 -19.36
N PHE A 145 8.03 -0.15 -18.34
CA PHE A 145 7.61 -0.04 -16.95
C PHE A 145 7.63 1.41 -16.49
N GLN A 146 6.52 1.87 -15.92
CA GLN A 146 6.35 3.24 -15.46
C GLN A 146 5.70 3.28 -14.08
N LEU A 147 6.23 4.17 -13.24
CA LEU A 147 5.71 4.44 -11.91
C LEU A 147 5.39 5.93 -11.79
N TYR A 148 4.14 6.25 -11.49
CA TYR A 148 3.67 7.62 -11.29
C TYR A 148 3.10 7.80 -9.89
N ARG A 149 3.18 9.02 -9.37
CA ARG A 149 2.47 9.43 -8.15
C ARG A 149 1.60 10.63 -8.47
N SER A 150 0.36 10.65 -7.97
CA SER A 150 -0.49 11.84 -7.98
C SER A 150 -0.95 12.23 -6.59
N ASP A 151 -1.20 13.51 -6.38
CA ASP A 151 -1.69 14.08 -5.13
C ASP A 151 -3.09 14.75 -5.31
N PRO A 152 -3.73 15.26 -4.25
CA PRO A 152 -5.05 15.90 -4.33
C PRO A 152 -5.12 17.16 -5.19
N SER A 153 -4.00 17.82 -5.47
CA SER A 153 -3.99 19.02 -6.33
C SER A 153 -4.31 18.71 -7.79
N GLY A 154 -4.17 17.44 -8.19
CA GLY A 154 -4.16 17.04 -9.59
C GLY A 154 -2.78 17.11 -10.24
N ASN A 155 -1.72 17.41 -9.48
CA ASN A 155 -0.37 17.23 -9.97
C ASN A 155 0.02 15.73 -9.97
N TYR A 156 0.82 15.34 -10.95
CA TYR A 156 1.41 14.02 -11.03
C TYR A 156 2.87 14.11 -11.50
N GLY A 157 3.66 13.10 -11.16
CA GLY A 157 5.04 12.99 -11.63
C GLY A 157 5.48 11.54 -11.75
N GLY A 158 6.42 11.28 -12.66
CA GLY A 158 7.09 9.99 -12.81
C GLY A 158 8.18 9.82 -11.75
N TRP A 159 8.31 8.61 -11.22
CA TRP A 159 9.26 8.28 -10.14
C TRP A 159 9.94 6.95 -10.42
N LYS A 160 11.19 6.81 -9.96
CA LYS A 160 11.87 5.51 -9.90
C LYS A 160 11.45 4.71 -8.66
N ALA A 161 11.33 5.40 -7.53
CA ALA A 161 10.71 4.88 -6.33
C ALA A 161 9.94 6.00 -5.63
N ALA A 162 8.76 5.69 -5.12
CA ALA A 162 7.88 6.66 -4.48
C ALA A 162 7.19 6.05 -3.26
N CYS A 163 6.88 6.90 -2.30
CA CYS A 163 6.09 6.55 -1.12
C CYS A 163 4.97 7.59 -0.93
N ILE A 164 3.83 7.13 -0.43
CA ILE A 164 2.68 7.93 0.00
C ILE A 164 2.16 7.41 1.35
N GLY A 165 1.38 8.22 2.06
CA GLY A 165 0.86 7.86 3.37
C GLY A 165 1.77 8.29 4.52
N ALA A 166 1.64 7.59 5.64
CA ALA A 166 2.40 7.79 6.86
C ALA A 166 3.91 7.63 6.65
N ASN A 167 4.67 8.39 7.42
CA ASN A 167 6.13 8.34 7.46
C ASN A 167 6.83 8.47 6.08
N ASN A 168 6.18 9.14 5.11
CA ASN A 168 6.70 9.31 3.76
C ASN A 168 8.11 9.91 3.72
N ALA A 169 8.39 10.94 4.52
CA ALA A 169 9.71 11.58 4.55
C ALA A 169 10.85 10.61 4.95
N GLY A 170 10.59 9.74 5.92
CA GLY A 170 11.53 8.69 6.35
C GLY A 170 11.67 7.61 5.29
N ALA A 171 10.53 7.12 4.77
CA ALA A 171 10.49 6.11 3.71
C ALA A 171 11.26 6.57 2.46
N GLN A 172 11.05 7.80 2.02
CA GLN A 172 11.69 8.37 0.84
C GLN A 172 13.19 8.56 1.04
N SER A 173 13.65 8.82 2.26
CA SER A 173 15.08 8.89 2.58
C SER A 173 15.75 7.51 2.48
N LEU A 174 15.08 6.46 2.99
CA LEU A 174 15.56 5.08 2.88
C LEU A 174 15.58 4.60 1.42
N LEU A 175 14.53 4.91 0.66
CA LEU A 175 14.47 4.60 -0.77
C LEU A 175 15.61 5.29 -1.53
N LYS A 176 15.88 6.57 -1.27
CA LYS A 176 16.97 7.31 -1.92
C LYS A 176 18.36 6.74 -1.61
N GLN A 177 18.56 6.18 -0.42
CA GLN A 177 19.85 5.63 -0.01
C GLN A 177 20.15 4.27 -0.64
N ASP A 178 19.14 3.40 -0.69
CA ASP A 178 19.33 1.99 -1.04
C ASP A 178 18.92 1.67 -2.49
N TYR A 179 18.17 2.54 -3.18
CA TYR A 179 17.74 2.35 -4.57
C TYR A 179 18.90 2.47 -5.56
N LYS A 180 18.89 1.63 -6.59
CA LYS A 180 19.81 1.64 -7.72
C LYS A 180 19.02 1.54 -9.02
N ASP A 181 19.54 2.13 -10.09
CA ASP A 181 18.86 2.16 -11.38
C ASP A 181 18.72 0.77 -12.01
N ASP A 182 19.71 -0.10 -11.82
CA ASP A 182 19.74 -1.47 -12.36
C ASP A 182 19.15 -2.51 -11.39
N ILE A 183 18.26 -2.09 -10.48
CA ILE A 183 17.69 -3.00 -9.49
C ILE A 183 16.83 -4.09 -10.16
N THR A 184 17.01 -5.33 -9.70
CA THR A 184 16.17 -6.46 -10.11
C THR A 184 14.88 -6.50 -9.28
N LEU A 185 13.84 -7.16 -9.77
CA LEU A 185 12.57 -7.24 -9.04
C LEU A 185 12.74 -7.92 -7.68
N LYS A 186 13.65 -8.90 -7.56
CA LYS A 186 13.93 -9.56 -6.29
C LYS A 186 14.52 -8.57 -5.27
N GLU A 187 15.52 -7.79 -5.67
CA GLU A 187 16.11 -6.75 -4.82
C GLU A 187 15.10 -5.62 -4.53
N ALA A 188 14.23 -5.28 -5.48
CA ALA A 188 13.16 -4.31 -5.28
C ALA A 188 12.15 -4.80 -4.24
N LYS A 189 11.84 -6.11 -4.21
CA LYS A 189 11.01 -6.73 -3.17
C LYS A 189 11.64 -6.63 -1.79
N GLU A 190 12.94 -6.90 -1.71
CA GLU A 190 13.75 -6.74 -0.48
C GLU A 190 13.73 -5.31 0.02
N LEU A 191 13.97 -4.36 -0.87
CA LEU A 191 13.95 -2.94 -0.53
C LEU A 191 12.55 -2.50 -0.06
N ALA A 192 11.49 -2.93 -0.74
CA ALA A 192 10.10 -2.65 -0.36
C ALA A 192 9.79 -3.15 1.06
N ALA A 193 10.12 -4.41 1.36
CA ALA A 193 9.87 -5.01 2.67
C ALA A 193 10.72 -4.35 3.78
N LYS A 194 11.98 -4.01 3.49
CA LYS A 194 12.88 -3.31 4.40
C LYS A 194 12.41 -1.89 4.71
N VAL A 195 11.90 -1.16 3.72
CA VAL A 195 11.38 0.19 3.91
C VAL A 195 10.11 0.14 4.74
N LEU A 196 9.14 -0.72 4.40
CA LEU A 196 7.91 -0.88 5.17
C LEU A 196 8.18 -1.28 6.61
N SER A 197 9.08 -2.24 6.87
CA SER A 197 9.37 -2.68 8.24
C SER A 197 9.95 -1.57 9.12
N LYS A 198 10.69 -0.63 8.54
CA LYS A 198 11.25 0.54 9.24
C LYS A 198 10.25 1.68 9.41
N THR A 199 9.29 1.82 8.49
CA THR A 199 8.33 2.94 8.49
C THR A 199 7.03 2.62 9.21
N MET A 200 6.74 1.33 9.45
CA MET A 200 5.55 0.91 10.18
C MET A 200 5.70 1.18 11.69
N ASP A 201 4.81 2.00 12.24
CA ASP A 201 4.74 2.32 13.68
C ASP A 201 4.29 1.10 14.53
N SER A 202 3.92 -0.01 13.90
CA SER A 202 3.37 -1.20 14.53
C SER A 202 4.38 -1.99 15.40
N THR A 203 5.63 -1.55 15.50
CA THR A 203 6.69 -2.10 16.37
C THR A 203 6.41 -1.93 17.87
N THR A 204 5.44 -1.11 18.28
CA THR A 204 4.91 -1.17 19.66
C THR A 204 3.92 -2.33 19.80
N LEU A 205 4.39 -3.46 20.37
CA LEU A 205 3.53 -4.53 20.87
C LEU A 205 2.73 -4.02 22.08
N ASN A 206 1.53 -3.48 21.85
CA ASN A 206 0.58 -3.28 22.94
C ASN A 206 0.04 -4.66 23.41
N SER A 207 -0.38 -4.77 24.67
CA SER A 207 -0.81 -6.02 25.34
C SER A 207 -1.85 -6.82 24.54
N GLU A 208 -2.63 -6.13 23.71
CA GLU A 208 -3.65 -6.69 22.83
C GLU A 208 -3.11 -7.52 21.66
N LYS A 209 -1.88 -7.23 21.20
CA LYS A 209 -1.16 -7.93 20.11
C LYS A 209 -0.47 -9.22 20.57
N ARG A 210 -0.14 -9.35 21.87
CA ARG A 210 0.49 -10.58 22.42
C ARG A 210 -0.44 -11.80 22.42
N MET A 211 -1.76 -11.59 22.37
CA MET A 211 -2.74 -12.67 22.34
C MET A 211 -2.88 -13.32 20.94
N TYR A 212 -2.35 -12.67 19.89
CA TYR A 212 -2.50 -13.05 18.48
C TYR A 212 -1.81 -14.37 18.10
N CYS A 213 -0.80 -14.78 18.87
CA CYS A 213 0.06 -15.87 18.47
C CYS A 213 -0.27 -17.18 19.20
N LEU A 214 -1.15 -17.15 20.22
CA LEU A 214 -1.56 -18.35 20.96
C LEU A 214 -2.55 -19.24 20.19
N SER A 215 -3.17 -18.77 19.10
CA SER A 215 -4.23 -19.50 18.38
C SER A 215 -3.84 -20.02 16.99
N GLY A 216 -2.59 -19.82 16.55
CA GLY A 216 -2.12 -20.16 15.20
C GLY A 216 -1.53 -21.56 15.03
N GLY A 217 -1.86 -22.51 15.92
CA GLY A 217 -1.50 -23.92 15.79
C GLY A 217 -2.74 -24.74 15.47
N ARG A 218 -2.72 -25.51 14.37
CA ARG A 218 -3.77 -26.47 14.05
C ARG A 218 -3.95 -27.47 15.20
N GLU A 219 -5.22 -27.81 15.41
CA GLU A 219 -5.79 -28.75 16.38
C GLU A 219 -5.91 -28.24 17.83
N THR A 220 -7.08 -27.70 18.17
CA THR A 220 -7.77 -28.17 19.39
C THR A 220 -9.27 -27.91 19.30
N VAL A 221 -9.99 -28.99 19.54
CA VAL A 221 -11.44 -29.12 19.59
C VAL A 221 -12.04 -28.16 20.62
N ILE A 222 -13.22 -27.64 20.29
CA ILE A 222 -14.12 -26.88 21.17
C ILE A 222 -14.32 -27.66 22.48
N ALA A 223 -13.93 -27.06 23.61
CA ALA A 223 -14.46 -27.43 24.92
C ALA A 223 -14.66 -26.16 25.75
N SER A 224 -15.87 -25.63 25.64
CA SER A 224 -16.45 -24.73 26.64
C SER A 224 -16.56 -25.44 28.00
N VAL A 225 -16.40 -24.64 29.07
CA VAL A 225 -16.75 -24.93 30.47
C VAL A 225 -15.71 -25.76 31.25
N ILE A 226 -15.03 -25.09 32.19
CA ILE A 226 -14.97 -25.36 33.65
C ILE A 226 -13.74 -24.63 34.21
N HIS A 227 -14.00 -23.64 35.07
CA HIS A 227 -13.02 -23.09 35.99
C HIS A 227 -12.45 -24.20 36.88
N ARG A 228 -11.21 -24.65 36.65
CA ARG A 228 -10.38 -25.30 37.69
C ARG A 228 -8.91 -25.36 37.29
N LYS A 229 -8.08 -24.86 38.20
CA LYS A 229 -6.62 -25.04 38.35
C LYS A 229 -6.05 -26.21 37.53
N ILE A 230 -5.34 -25.93 36.43
CA ILE A 230 -4.46 -26.88 35.75
C ILE A 230 -3.09 -26.20 35.53
N HIS A 231 -2.05 -26.99 35.76
CA HIS A 231 -0.62 -26.67 35.88
C HIS A 231 -0.05 -25.67 34.85
N PHE A 232 0.74 -24.74 35.39
CA PHE A 232 1.35 -23.58 34.72
C PHE A 232 2.61 -23.89 33.88
N GLU A 233 3.08 -25.14 33.84
CA GLU A 233 4.39 -25.47 33.23
C GLU A 233 4.34 -25.70 31.70
N ARG A 234 3.17 -26.02 31.13
CA ARG A 234 3.03 -26.21 29.66
C ARG A 234 2.83 -24.90 28.87
N PHE A 235 2.61 -23.77 29.55
CA PHE A 235 2.52 -22.46 28.88
C PHE A 235 3.89 -21.86 28.54
N SER A 236 4.97 -22.29 29.22
CA SER A 236 6.33 -21.74 29.03
C SER A 236 6.91 -22.02 27.63
N THR A 237 6.68 -23.21 27.08
CA THR A 237 7.15 -23.59 25.73
C THR A 237 6.33 -22.96 24.62
N MET A 238 5.02 -22.79 24.80
CA MET A 238 4.16 -22.13 23.81
C MET A 238 4.35 -20.61 23.78
N TRP A 239 4.72 -20.00 24.91
CA TRP A 239 5.14 -18.59 24.97
C TRP A 239 6.45 -18.33 24.20
N LYS A 240 7.38 -19.29 24.21
CA LYS A 240 8.64 -19.17 23.46
C LYS A 240 8.42 -19.17 21.94
N CYS A 241 7.52 -19.98 21.39
CA CYS A 241 7.25 -19.99 19.95
C CYS A 241 6.61 -18.69 19.43
N VAL A 242 5.77 -18.06 20.26
CA VAL A 242 5.03 -16.84 19.96
C VAL A 242 5.90 -15.59 20.03
N VAL A 243 6.78 -15.53 21.03
CA VAL A 243 7.72 -14.42 21.19
C VAL A 243 8.88 -14.53 20.19
N ALA A 244 9.11 -15.72 19.61
CA ALA A 244 10.24 -16.00 18.72
C ALA A 244 10.06 -15.61 17.24
N ASN A 245 8.86 -15.23 16.75
CA ASN A 245 8.68 -14.85 15.35
C ASN A 245 7.80 -13.60 15.14
N PRO A 246 8.39 -12.39 15.23
CA PRO A 246 7.72 -11.14 14.87
C PRO A 246 7.28 -11.08 13.39
N SER A 247 7.86 -11.94 12.55
CA SER A 247 7.62 -12.03 11.10
C SER A 247 6.20 -12.46 10.73
N LEU A 248 5.57 -13.34 11.51
CA LEU A 248 4.22 -13.87 11.23
C LEU A 248 3.08 -12.84 11.37
N LEU A 249 3.34 -11.69 11.98
CA LEU A 249 2.37 -10.59 12.07
C LEU A 249 2.47 -9.63 10.88
N PHE A 250 3.59 -9.66 10.15
CA PHE A 250 3.87 -8.69 9.09
C PHE A 250 3.10 -9.01 7.80
N SER A 251 2.95 -10.29 7.44
CA SER A 251 2.20 -10.72 6.24
C SER A 251 0.73 -10.33 6.26
N TYR A 252 0.09 -10.38 7.43
CA TYR A 252 -1.31 -9.99 7.62
C TYR A 252 -1.54 -8.47 7.63
N LEU A 253 -0.47 -7.68 7.74
CA LEU A 253 -0.51 -6.22 7.78
C LEU A 253 -0.09 -5.59 6.46
N VAL A 254 0.27 -6.37 5.44
CA VAL A 254 0.84 -5.85 4.19
C VAL A 254 0.11 -6.44 2.99
N GLU A 255 -0.19 -5.59 2.01
CA GLU A 255 -0.50 -6.00 0.64
C GLU A 255 0.73 -5.85 -0.22
N PHE A 256 0.96 -6.86 -1.05
CA PHE A 256 2.09 -6.88 -1.96
C PHE A 256 1.62 -7.24 -3.36
N ALA A 257 2.05 -6.47 -4.34
CA ALA A 257 1.74 -6.72 -5.73
C ALA A 257 2.93 -6.46 -6.63
N THR A 258 2.99 -7.20 -7.74
CA THR A 258 3.99 -6.99 -8.77
C THR A 258 3.37 -6.93 -10.15
N ILE A 259 3.95 -6.09 -11.00
CA ILE A 259 3.77 -6.13 -12.44
C ILE A 259 5.06 -6.65 -13.06
N GLN A 260 4.94 -7.67 -13.92
CA GLN A 260 6.04 -8.24 -14.70
C GLN A 260 5.57 -8.54 -16.12
N LEU A 261 6.51 -8.83 -17.02
CA LEU A 261 6.21 -9.42 -18.32
C LEU A 261 6.38 -10.94 -18.27
N ASN A 262 5.43 -11.66 -18.87
CA ASN A 262 5.59 -13.10 -19.13
C ASN A 262 6.61 -13.36 -20.24
N ALA A 263 7.00 -14.63 -20.41
CA ALA A 263 7.84 -15.07 -21.53
C ALA A 263 7.25 -14.72 -22.92
N GLU A 264 5.93 -14.53 -23.01
CA GLU A 264 5.22 -14.11 -24.22
C GLU A 264 5.17 -12.57 -24.41
N GLY A 265 5.79 -11.80 -23.51
CA GLY A 265 5.75 -10.32 -23.56
C GLY A 265 4.43 -9.70 -23.08
N LYS A 266 3.52 -10.48 -22.49
CA LYS A 266 2.27 -9.97 -21.91
C LYS A 266 2.47 -9.51 -20.47
N VAL A 267 1.80 -8.42 -20.10
CA VAL A 267 1.80 -7.89 -18.73
C VAL A 267 1.03 -8.84 -17.81
N VAL A 268 1.65 -9.22 -16.69
CA VAL A 268 1.02 -10.00 -15.63
C VAL A 268 1.08 -9.25 -14.32
N TYR A 269 -0.09 -9.17 -13.70
CA TYR A 269 -0.28 -8.67 -12.36
C TYR A 269 -0.41 -9.85 -11.39
N ASN A 270 0.45 -9.86 -10.38
CA ASN A 270 0.39 -10.83 -9.28
C ASN A 270 0.10 -10.08 -7.98
N LEU A 271 -1.06 -10.36 -7.38
CA LEU A 271 -1.38 -9.98 -6.01
C LEU A 271 -1.03 -11.14 -5.09
N TYR A 272 -0.14 -10.89 -4.13
CA TYR A 272 0.34 -11.93 -3.24
C TYR A 272 -0.68 -12.24 -2.15
N LYS A 273 -0.90 -13.53 -1.91
CA LYS A 273 -1.67 -13.99 -0.74
C LYS A 273 -0.82 -13.89 0.53
N PRO A 274 -1.43 -13.83 1.74
CA PRO A 274 -0.67 -13.76 2.99
C PRO A 274 0.41 -14.86 3.12
N ASP A 275 0.10 -16.10 2.74
CA ASP A 275 1.05 -17.22 2.78
C ASP A 275 2.27 -17.01 1.86
N GLU A 276 2.05 -16.40 0.70
CA GLU A 276 3.10 -16.09 -0.29
C GLU A 276 3.96 -14.92 0.18
N ILE A 277 3.36 -13.95 0.88
CA ILE A 277 4.08 -12.85 1.54
C ILE A 277 4.96 -13.42 2.66
N ASP A 278 4.45 -14.35 3.47
CA ASP A 278 5.25 -15.01 4.52
C ASP A 278 6.43 -15.80 3.95
N ALA A 279 6.22 -16.53 2.85
CA ALA A 279 7.30 -17.23 2.16
C ALA A 279 8.36 -16.25 1.65
N LEU A 280 7.93 -15.15 1.04
CA LEU A 280 8.81 -14.10 0.56
C LEU A 280 9.60 -13.48 1.72
N LEU A 281 8.96 -13.09 2.82
CA LEU A 281 9.66 -12.49 3.97
C LEU A 281 10.69 -13.44 4.60
N LYS A 282 10.43 -14.76 4.59
CA LYS A 282 11.37 -15.78 5.04
C LYS A 282 12.58 -15.91 4.10
N GLU A 283 12.34 -15.92 2.78
CA GLU A 283 13.42 -15.93 1.80
C GLU A 283 14.34 -14.70 1.90
N LEU A 284 13.77 -13.56 2.29
CA LEU A 284 14.48 -12.29 2.39
C LEU A 284 15.21 -12.08 3.73
N ASN A 285 15.23 -13.07 4.62
CA ASN A 285 15.86 -13.01 5.95
C ASN A 285 15.43 -11.79 6.81
N LEU A 286 14.27 -11.20 6.52
CA LEU A 286 13.70 -10.09 7.30
C LEU A 286 12.90 -10.59 8.51
N GLY A 287 12.67 -11.91 8.62
CA GLY A 287 12.33 -12.58 9.87
C GLY A 287 13.61 -12.94 10.62
N GLY A 288 14.01 -12.07 11.56
CA GLY A 288 15.36 -12.07 12.13
C GLY A 288 15.90 -13.45 12.55
N ASN A 289 17.10 -13.76 12.06
CA ASN A 289 18.04 -14.51 12.86
C ASN A 289 18.49 -13.58 13.99
N SER A 290 17.93 -13.77 15.19
CA SER A 290 18.68 -13.42 16.40
C SER A 290 19.93 -14.29 16.38
N THR A 291 21.08 -13.64 16.22
CA THR A 291 22.41 -14.21 16.41
C THR A 291 22.47 -14.97 17.74
N GLU A 292 22.52 -16.30 17.66
CA GLU A 292 23.09 -17.15 18.71
C GLU A 292 24.62 -16.97 18.68
N GLU A 293 25.10 -15.81 19.09
CA GLU A 293 26.52 -15.55 19.38
C GLU A 293 26.60 -14.65 20.61
N GLU A 294 26.17 -15.16 21.76
CA GLU A 294 26.55 -14.66 23.10
C GLU A 294 26.14 -15.68 24.16
N ALA A 295 26.88 -16.80 24.23
CA ALA A 295 27.00 -17.66 25.42
C ALA A 295 28.14 -18.68 25.23
N SER A 296 29.37 -18.20 25.41
CA SER A 296 30.51 -19.01 25.85
C SER A 296 31.01 -18.44 27.17
#